data_AF-A0AAD7HP48-F1
#
_entry.id   AF-A0AAD7HP48-F1
#
_cell.length_a   1.000
_cell.length_b   1.000
_cell.length_c   1.000
_cell.angle_alpha   90.00
_cell.angle_beta   90.00
_cell.angle_gamma   90.00
#
_symmetry.space_group_name_H-M   'P 1'
#
loop_
_entity.id
_entity.type
_entity.pdbx_description
1 polymer ?
#
loop_
_entity_poly.entity_id
_entity_poly.type
_entity_poly.pdbx_seq_one_letter_code
_entity_poly.pdbx_strand_id
1 'polypeptide(L)'
;MKFLYMLFAAAVPVLAVNITTFTVINCGGTSQVFPCDGLCHPSSNMRAFRVDAGAEHCVTVYSSSTCASGTLQFPTPNADGQCENIEASQATLSFLCSVDNTCAT
;
A
#
# COMPACT_ATOMS: atom_id res chain seq x y z
N MET A 1 -18.46 -37.53 -30.83
CA MET A 1 -17.14 -37.08 -30.34
C MET A 1 -17.37 -35.80 -29.55
N LYS A 2 -17.12 -35.81 -28.25
CA LYS A 2 -17.54 -34.76 -27.30
C LYS A 2 -16.34 -33.86 -27.04
N PHE A 3 -16.29 -32.70 -27.68
CA PHE A 3 -15.21 -31.72 -27.52
C PHE A 3 -15.41 -30.97 -26.19
N LEU A 4 -14.60 -31.31 -25.20
CA LEU A 4 -14.48 -30.58 -23.94
C LEU A 4 -13.74 -29.28 -24.23
N TYR A 5 -14.43 -28.14 -24.19
CA TYR A 5 -13.77 -26.84 -24.19
C TYR A 5 -13.19 -26.58 -22.80
N MET A 6 -11.87 -26.72 -22.65
CA MET A 6 -11.14 -26.16 -21.51
C MET A 6 -11.14 -24.63 -21.64
N LEU A 7 -11.98 -23.97 -20.85
CA LEU A 7 -11.88 -22.53 -20.60
C LEU A 7 -10.60 -22.29 -19.78
N PHE A 8 -9.54 -21.85 -20.45
CA PHE A 8 -8.41 -21.21 -19.77
C PHE A 8 -8.91 -19.85 -19.25
N ALA A 9 -9.13 -19.75 -17.94
CA ALA A 9 -9.26 -18.46 -17.28
C ALA A 9 -7.89 -17.77 -17.37
N ALA A 10 -7.73 -16.82 -18.28
CA ALA A 10 -6.56 -15.95 -18.29
C ALA A 10 -6.59 -15.15 -16.99
N ALA A 11 -5.67 -15.43 -16.07
CA ALA A 11 -5.40 -14.54 -14.95
C ALA A 11 -4.98 -13.20 -15.55
N VAL A 12 -5.85 -12.18 -15.43
CA VAL A 12 -5.48 -10.82 -15.81
C VAL A 12 -4.27 -10.46 -14.94
N PRO A 13 -3.11 -10.11 -15.52
CA PRO A 13 -2.00 -9.65 -14.73
C PRO A 13 -2.46 -8.33 -14.09
N VAL A 14 -2.82 -8.39 -12.82
CA VAL A 14 -2.85 -7.19 -11.97
C VAL A 14 -1.42 -6.70 -12.03
N LEU A 15 -1.19 -5.54 -12.66
CA LEU A 15 0.12 -4.91 -12.67
C LEU A 15 0.57 -4.87 -11.21
N ALA A 16 1.72 -5.48 -10.92
CA ALA A 16 2.26 -5.47 -9.57
C ALA A 16 2.66 -4.03 -9.25
N VAL A 17 1.77 -3.28 -8.60
CA VAL A 17 2.03 -1.94 -8.11
C VAL A 17 2.73 -2.07 -6.77
N ASN A 18 3.80 -1.30 -6.57
CA ASN A 18 4.51 -1.26 -5.31
C ASN A 18 4.25 0.06 -4.59
N ILE A 19 4.49 0.04 -3.29
CA ILE A 19 4.63 1.21 -2.46
C ILE A 19 6.08 1.31 -1.99
N THR A 20 6.65 2.49 -2.15
CA THR A 20 7.94 2.84 -1.56
C THR A 20 7.69 3.64 -0.29
N THR A 21 8.22 3.17 0.83
CA THR A 21 8.19 3.86 2.12
C THR A 21 9.50 4.59 2.36
N PHE A 22 9.47 5.69 3.10
CA PHE A 22 10.61 6.57 3.35
C PHE A 22 10.70 6.94 4.83
N THR A 23 11.92 7.02 5.37
CA THR A 23 12.14 7.35 6.80
C THR A 23 12.12 8.84 7.10
N VAL A 24 12.07 9.71 6.09
CA VAL A 24 11.96 11.17 6.22
C VAL A 24 10.81 11.68 5.35
N ILE A 25 10.20 12.79 5.77
CA ILE A 25 9.20 13.51 4.97
C ILE A 25 9.75 13.91 3.59
N ASN A 26 8.86 14.21 2.65
CA ASN A 26 9.14 14.56 1.26
C ASN A 26 9.90 13.46 0.52
N CYS A 27 9.65 12.19 0.88
CA CYS A 27 10.23 11.00 0.28
C CYS A 27 11.77 10.99 0.31
N GLY A 28 12.33 11.45 1.43
CA GLY A 28 13.76 11.47 1.68
C GLY A 28 14.23 10.33 2.60
N GLY A 29 15.54 10.22 2.79
CA GLY A 29 16.15 9.24 3.67
C GLY A 29 16.20 7.84 3.07
N THR A 30 16.13 6.83 3.94
CA THR A 30 16.17 5.41 3.53
C THR A 30 14.81 5.01 2.99
N SER A 31 14.81 4.29 1.86
CA SER A 31 13.61 3.77 1.23
C SER A 31 13.50 2.25 1.31
N GLN A 32 12.26 1.74 1.40
CA GLN A 32 11.96 0.31 1.28
C GLN A 32 10.76 0.12 0.35
N VAL A 33 10.78 -0.94 -0.46
CA VAL A 33 9.74 -1.22 -1.45
C VAL A 33 8.94 -2.45 -1.01
N PHE A 34 7.62 -2.34 -1.07
CA PHE A 34 6.68 -3.40 -0.72
C PHE A 34 5.61 -3.54 -1.81
N PRO A 35 5.06 -4.74 -2.02
CA PRO A 35 3.93 -4.91 -2.92
C PRO A 35 2.67 -4.25 -2.36
N CYS A 36 1.85 -3.65 -3.22
CA CYS A 36 0.47 -3.28 -2.91
C CYS A 36 -0.45 -4.48 -3.16
N ASP A 37 -0.41 -5.43 -2.23
CA ASP A 37 -1.09 -6.74 -2.31
C ASP A 37 -2.31 -6.85 -1.37
N GLY A 38 -2.70 -5.74 -0.72
CA GLY A 38 -3.77 -5.74 0.29
C GLY A 38 -3.36 -6.39 1.61
N LEU A 39 -2.09 -6.76 1.80
CA LEU A 39 -1.58 -7.32 3.04
C LEU A 39 -1.01 -6.22 3.95
N CYS A 40 -0.90 -6.56 5.23
CA CYS A 40 -0.25 -5.70 6.22
C CYS A 40 1.27 -5.85 6.12
N HIS A 41 1.98 -4.73 6.00
CA HIS A 41 3.43 -4.68 5.95
C HIS A 41 3.97 -3.93 7.18
N PRO A 42 4.96 -4.51 7.89
CA PRO A 42 5.62 -3.80 8.98
C PRO A 42 6.46 -2.66 8.41
N SER A 43 6.52 -1.57 9.16
CA SER A 43 7.34 -0.41 8.83
C SER A 43 8.06 0.07 10.08
N SER A 44 9.36 0.32 10.01
CA SER A 44 10.09 0.95 11.11
C SER A 44 10.32 2.43 10.80
N ASN A 45 9.43 3.28 11.32
CA ASN A 45 9.50 4.74 11.19
C ASN A 45 9.28 5.27 9.77
N MET A 46 8.32 4.74 9.02
CA MET A 46 7.85 5.41 7.81
C MET A 46 7.31 6.81 8.17
N ARG A 47 7.76 7.81 7.41
CA ARG A 47 7.35 9.22 7.53
C ARG A 47 6.82 9.80 6.22
N ALA A 48 7.09 9.13 5.11
CA ALA A 48 6.45 9.41 3.84
C ALA A 48 6.35 8.12 3.02
N PHE A 49 5.48 8.11 2.03
CA PHE A 49 5.39 7.01 1.07
C PHE A 49 5.07 7.53 -0.34
N ARG A 50 5.26 6.67 -1.33
CA ARG A 50 4.84 6.86 -2.71
C ARG A 50 4.38 5.53 -3.28
N VAL A 51 3.18 5.49 -3.84
CA VAL A 51 2.69 4.34 -4.60
C VAL A 51 3.11 4.50 -6.06
N ASP A 52 3.50 3.42 -6.74
CA ASP A 52 3.82 3.45 -8.17
C ASP A 52 2.62 4.00 -8.97
N ALA A 53 2.92 4.80 -9.99
CA ALA A 53 1.87 5.47 -10.76
C ALA A 53 1.15 4.51 -11.72
N GLY A 54 -0.13 4.76 -11.99
CA GLY A 54 -0.92 4.08 -13.01
C GLY A 54 -2.16 3.35 -12.51
N ALA A 55 -2.47 3.44 -11.22
CA ALA A 55 -3.71 2.91 -10.63
C ALA A 55 -4.06 3.63 -9.32
N GLU A 56 -5.36 3.73 -9.01
CA GLU A 56 -5.83 4.30 -7.76
C GLU A 56 -5.74 3.27 -6.63
N HIS A 57 -4.85 3.53 -5.68
CA HIS A 57 -4.69 2.73 -4.47
C HIS A 57 -5.10 3.50 -3.23
N CYS A 58 -5.53 2.79 -2.19
CA CYS A 58 -5.58 3.34 -0.85
C CYS A 58 -4.47 2.79 0.04
N VAL A 59 -3.79 3.69 0.75
CA VAL A 59 -2.82 3.34 1.80
C VAL A 59 -3.41 3.67 3.16
N THR A 60 -3.53 2.67 4.03
CA THR A 60 -3.91 2.86 5.43
C THR A 60 -2.67 2.71 6.30
N VAL A 61 -2.41 3.71 7.13
CA VAL A 61 -1.24 3.79 8.01
C VAL A 61 -1.65 3.53 9.47
N TYR A 62 -0.84 2.77 10.21
CA TYR A 62 -1.12 2.40 11.60
C TYR A 62 0.02 2.75 12.56
N SER A 63 -0.34 3.12 13.79
CA SER A 63 0.61 3.37 14.87
C SER A 63 1.05 2.12 15.62
N SER A 64 0.44 0.93 15.37
CA SER A 64 0.94 -0.36 15.85
C SER A 64 1.73 -1.14 14.81
N SER A 65 2.56 -2.07 15.27
CA SER A 65 3.38 -2.95 14.42
C SER A 65 2.56 -4.00 13.65
N THR A 66 1.29 -4.14 13.99
CA THR A 66 0.30 -4.96 13.28
C THR A 66 -0.82 -4.03 12.81
N CYS A 67 -1.37 -4.24 11.62
CA CYS A 67 -2.44 -3.40 11.04
C CYS A 67 -3.78 -3.64 11.76
N ALA A 68 -3.84 -3.28 13.05
CA ALA A 68 -4.99 -3.45 13.91
C ALA A 68 -5.92 -2.23 13.74
N SER A 69 -7.19 -2.48 13.46
CA SER A 69 -8.22 -1.47 13.14
C SER A 69 -8.36 -0.35 14.19
N GLY A 70 -8.06 -0.60 15.47
CA GLY A 70 -8.10 0.42 16.52
C GLY A 70 -6.91 1.40 16.59
N THR A 71 -5.94 1.29 15.69
CA THR A 71 -4.68 2.07 15.69
C THR A 71 -4.44 2.82 14.38
N LEU A 72 -5.48 2.92 13.56
CA LEU A 72 -5.45 3.63 12.29
C LEU A 72 -5.06 5.09 12.54
N GLN A 73 -4.03 5.53 11.84
CA GLN A 73 -3.54 6.89 11.90
C GLN A 73 -4.21 7.73 10.82
N PHE A 74 -4.18 7.27 9.57
CA PHE A 74 -4.86 7.96 8.46
C PHE A 74 -5.02 7.05 7.22
N PRO A 75 -6.15 7.14 6.51
CA PRO A 75 -6.33 6.54 5.19
C PRO A 75 -6.04 7.55 4.06
N THR A 76 -5.24 7.16 3.08
CA THR A 76 -4.90 7.98 1.91
C THR A 76 -5.45 7.35 0.63
N PRO A 77 -6.67 7.72 0.20
CA PRO A 77 -7.22 7.27 -1.07
C PRO A 77 -6.57 7.98 -2.26
N ASN A 78 -6.67 7.37 -3.44
CA ASN A 78 -6.12 7.86 -4.71
C ASN A 78 -4.60 8.08 -4.68
N ALA A 79 -3.86 7.27 -3.93
CA ALA A 79 -2.41 7.33 -3.92
C ALA A 79 -1.86 6.84 -5.26
N ASP A 80 -1.31 7.78 -6.06
CA ASP A 80 -0.89 7.53 -7.45
C ASP A 80 0.36 8.37 -7.80
N GLY A 81 1.55 7.81 -7.59
CA GLY A 81 2.83 8.39 -8.02
C GLY A 81 3.33 9.61 -7.22
N GLN A 82 2.49 10.24 -6.40
CA GLN A 82 2.88 11.41 -5.59
C GLN A 82 3.51 11.00 -4.26
N CYS A 83 4.35 11.88 -3.74
CA CYS A 83 4.92 11.70 -2.41
C CYS A 83 3.93 12.18 -1.34
N GLU A 84 3.55 11.28 -0.45
CA GLU A 84 2.60 11.54 0.64
C GLU A 84 3.35 11.61 1.97
N ASN A 85 3.13 12.68 2.73
CA ASN A 85 3.73 12.88 4.05
C ASN A 85 2.80 12.34 5.14
N ILE A 86 3.38 11.61 6.09
CA ILE A 86 2.67 11.17 7.29
C ILE A 86 2.93 12.20 8.38
N GLU A 87 1.87 12.77 8.93
CA GLU A 87 1.99 13.82 9.95
C GLU A 87 2.82 13.36 11.15
N ALA A 88 3.70 14.27 11.61
CA ALA A 88 4.93 13.93 12.31
C ALA A 88 4.79 13.41 13.74
N SER A 89 3.58 13.40 14.31
CA SER A 89 3.37 13.21 15.75
C SER A 89 3.46 11.76 16.22
N GLN A 90 3.41 10.76 15.31
CA GLN A 90 3.65 9.36 15.66
C GLN A 90 4.44 8.63 14.56
N ALA A 91 5.38 7.78 14.98
CA ALA A 91 6.08 6.90 14.06
C ALA A 91 5.10 5.85 13.53
N THR A 92 4.96 5.74 12.21
CA THR A 92 4.25 4.61 11.63
C THR A 92 5.00 3.32 11.90
N LEU A 93 4.26 2.33 12.38
CA LEU A 93 4.81 1.00 12.69
C LEU A 93 4.32 -0.08 11.72
N SER A 94 3.23 0.15 10.99
CA SER A 94 2.77 -0.71 9.89
C SER A 94 1.84 0.04 8.93
N PHE A 95 1.62 -0.53 7.75
CA PHE A 95 0.69 -0.01 6.76
C PHE A 95 0.06 -1.14 5.95
N LEU A 96 -1.07 -0.84 5.32
CA LEU A 96 -1.73 -1.70 4.33
C LEU A 96 -1.88 -0.87 3.05
N CYS A 97 -1.41 -1.40 1.92
CA CYS A 97 -1.68 -0.82 0.61
C CYS A 97 -2.71 -1.70 -0.10
N SER A 98 -3.93 -1.18 -0.28
CA SER A 98 -4.99 -1.90 -0.98
C SER A 98 -4.68 -2.02 -2.47
N VAL A 99 -5.15 -3.10 -3.08
CA VAL A 99 -5.09 -3.32 -4.54
C VAL A 99 -6.05 -2.39 -5.30
N ASP A 100 -6.94 -1.70 -4.58
CA ASP A 100 -7.92 -0.75 -5.09
C ASP A 100 -7.94 0.53 -4.24
N ASN A 101 -8.88 1.41 -4.55
CA ASN A 101 -9.05 2.70 -3.87
C ASN A 101 -9.87 2.60 -2.55
N THR A 102 -10.10 1.38 -2.05
CA THR A 102 -10.86 1.14 -0.81
C THR A 102 -9.91 1.07 0.37
N CYS A 103 -10.10 1.97 1.34
CA CYS A 103 -9.28 2.01 2.54
C CYS A 103 -9.77 1.02 3.60
N ALA A 104 -8.83 0.41 4.33
CA ALA A 104 -9.18 -0.35 5.53
C ALA A 104 -9.71 0.60 6.62
N THR A 105 -10.78 0.20 7.29
CA THR A 105 -11.47 0.93 8.37
C THR A 105 -11.13 0.38 9.75
#